data_AF-A0A932QG73-F1
#
_entry.id   AF-A0A932QG73-F1
#
_cell.length_a   1.000
_cell.length_b   1.000
_cell.length_c   1.000
_cell.angle_alpha   90.00
_cell.angle_beta   90.00
_cell.angle_gamma   90.00
#
_symmetry.space_group_name_H-M   'P 1'
#
loop_
_entity.id
_entity.type
_entity.pdbx_description
1 polymer ?
#
loop_
_entity_poly.entity_id
_entity_poly.type
_entity_poly.pdbx_seq_one_letter_code
_entity_poly.pdbx_strand_id
1 'polypeptide(L)'
;MRDILRSLAPLTRGRRWELVRIGALVSLGTMAALVEPWIYSTIVDDIAGTFVADEPLQLPSRLLDNAGQTLIHVVASLERILLMPLNVGGDLSARTIPEVLATVIAGAALMVVVRLIAEWSAVAGDNRAQRLGAIIEQRYILRAYDHVLRLPLAFFTRRASGQIAKQVNQEEQVAPLVTAAAKDLWPDAFKLVAILVIMTVADRQLALITAIAVPLYALVSWQMTRAVDKDADTLYSNWEEVASRIQETIGGIKTVNVHGARDHEVRALERRMADGYESFLRRGRLYNRYYVVQQLVVVTMKALVLALGGYKALQHELTPGAVVMFIGYLDTLFMPVENLAALWTTLQQHMGSLRRAEGLLREPAAGREGLPALAASRGDVVFDDVHFSYGAREVLRGVRFHIRPGEHVAIVGPSGAGKTTLLDLLAGLYQPTAGCIRIDGTALADVAPSS
;
A
#
# COMPACT_ATOMS: atom_id res chain seq x y z
N MET A 1 4.81 -13.61 4.72
CA MET A 1 4.84 -12.26 5.33
C MET A 1 6.08 -12.08 6.19
N ARG A 2 6.32 -12.96 7.18
CA ARG A 2 7.51 -12.89 8.06
C ARG A 2 8.85 -12.82 7.32
N ASP A 3 9.03 -13.60 6.24
CA ASP A 3 10.29 -13.61 5.48
C ASP A 3 10.53 -12.34 4.66
N ILE A 4 9.46 -11.74 4.12
CA ILE A 4 9.50 -10.48 3.37
C ILE A 4 9.83 -9.32 4.32
N LEU A 5 9.20 -9.29 5.50
CA LEU A 5 9.51 -8.27 6.51
C LEU A 5 10.97 -8.39 7.00
N ARG A 6 11.51 -9.61 7.08
CA ARG A 6 12.93 -9.84 7.38
C ARG A 6 13.87 -9.37 6.28
N SER A 7 13.48 -9.48 5.01
CA SER A 7 14.32 -9.04 3.89
C SER A 7 14.32 -7.53 3.68
N LEU A 8 13.24 -6.85 4.09
CA LEU A 8 13.11 -5.39 4.14
C LEU A 8 13.74 -4.76 5.40
N ALA A 9 13.86 -5.51 6.50
CA ALA A 9 14.43 -5.02 7.77
C ALA A 9 15.87 -4.43 7.65
N PRO A 10 16.79 -4.96 6.83
CA PRO A 10 18.09 -4.35 6.57
C PRO A 10 17.98 -3.00 5.85
N LEU A 11 17.02 -2.84 4.94
CA LEU A 11 16.85 -1.61 4.15
C LEU A 11 16.34 -0.44 5.01
N THR A 12 15.61 -0.77 6.07
CA THR A 12 15.07 0.18 7.06
C THR A 12 16.03 0.41 8.25
N ARG A 13 17.17 -0.29 8.34
CA ARG A 13 18.19 -0.03 9.38
C ARG A 13 18.71 1.40 9.24
N GLY A 14 18.71 2.14 10.35
CA GLY A 14 19.07 3.56 10.42
C GLY A 14 17.92 4.56 10.23
N ARG A 15 16.73 4.12 9.78
CA ARG A 15 15.56 5.01 9.55
C ARG A 15 14.31 4.62 10.35
N ARG A 16 14.43 3.70 11.30
CA ARG A 16 13.30 3.29 12.17
C ARG A 16 12.66 4.46 12.93
N TRP A 17 13.47 5.42 13.35
CA TRP A 17 12.98 6.64 14.00
C TRP A 17 12.21 7.56 13.04
N GLU A 18 12.48 7.50 11.73
CA GLU A 18 11.73 8.25 10.73
C GLU A 18 10.31 7.71 10.59
N LEU A 19 10.14 6.38 10.60
CA LEU A 19 8.81 5.73 10.65
C LEU A 19 8.02 6.13 11.89
N VAL A 20 8.67 6.12 13.06
CA VAL A 20 8.03 6.53 14.33
C VAL A 20 7.63 8.01 14.28
N ARG A 21 8.47 8.89 13.73
CA ARG A 21 8.16 10.31 13.56
C ARG A 21 6.99 10.55 12.60
N ILE A 22 6.92 9.80 11.50
CA ILE A 22 5.79 9.86 10.57
C ILE A 22 4.51 9.44 11.29
N GLY A 23 4.53 8.28 11.95
CA GLY A 23 3.38 7.79 12.72
C GLY A 23 2.92 8.78 13.78
N ALA A 24 3.85 9.38 14.54
CA ALA A 24 3.54 10.40 15.55
C ALA A 24 2.93 11.66 14.93
N LEU A 25 3.46 12.14 13.80
CA LEU A 25 2.96 13.33 13.10
C LEU A 25 1.54 13.10 12.56
N VAL A 26 1.27 11.95 11.92
CA VAL A 26 -0.08 11.62 11.44
C VAL A 26 -1.04 11.38 12.62
N SER A 27 -0.55 10.79 13.72
CA SER A 27 -1.35 10.61 14.95
C SER A 27 -1.74 11.96 15.55
N LEU A 28 -0.86 12.97 15.51
CA LEU A 28 -1.17 14.33 15.95
C LEU A 28 -2.32 14.95 15.14
N GLY A 29 -2.28 14.79 13.81
CA GLY A 29 -3.40 15.24 12.97
C GLY A 29 -4.69 14.46 13.24
N THR A 30 -4.58 13.17 13.53
CA THR A 30 -5.72 12.33 13.91
C THR A 30 -6.33 12.78 15.24
N MET A 31 -5.51 13.05 16.26
CA MET A 31 -5.96 13.59 17.55
C MET A 31 -6.67 14.93 17.39
N ALA A 32 -6.13 15.83 16.56
CA ALA A 32 -6.76 17.10 16.25
C ALA A 32 -8.17 16.89 15.66
N ALA A 33 -8.32 16.01 14.67
CA ALA A 33 -9.62 15.71 14.07
C ALA A 33 -10.64 15.09 15.06
N LEU A 34 -10.18 14.41 16.12
CA LEU A 34 -11.08 13.85 17.14
C LEU A 34 -11.70 14.91 18.07
N VAL A 35 -11.15 16.12 18.10
CA VAL A 35 -11.70 17.25 18.87
C VAL A 35 -12.92 17.85 18.18
N GLU A 36 -13.07 17.68 16.87
CA GLU A 36 -14.14 18.32 16.08
C GLU A 36 -15.57 18.00 16.62
N PRO A 37 -15.96 16.74 16.90
CA PRO A 37 -17.24 16.43 17.54
C PRO A 37 -17.44 17.07 18.92
N TRP A 38 -16.37 17.33 19.69
CA TRP A 38 -16.45 18.02 20.98
C TRP A 38 -16.80 19.49 20.82
N ILE A 39 -16.23 20.14 19.80
CA ILE A 39 -16.53 21.55 19.50
C ILE A 39 -18.01 21.67 19.10
N TYR A 40 -18.49 20.76 18.25
CA TYR A 40 -19.92 20.70 17.89
C TYR A 40 -20.82 20.50 19.13
N SER A 41 -20.47 19.58 20.02
CA SER A 41 -21.21 19.34 21.27
C SER A 41 -21.37 20.63 22.07
N THR A 42 -20.26 21.34 22.28
CA THR A 42 -20.23 22.52 23.14
C THR A 42 -21.06 23.65 22.56
N ILE A 43 -21.00 23.85 21.23
CA ILE A 43 -21.82 24.85 20.54
C ILE A 43 -23.31 24.51 20.69
N VAL A 44 -23.68 23.25 20.49
CA VAL A 44 -25.09 22.81 20.59
C VAL A 44 -25.60 22.95 22.02
N ASP A 45 -24.81 22.59 23.02
CA ASP A 45 -25.17 22.71 24.44
C ASP A 45 -25.39 24.16 24.85
N ASP A 46 -24.56 25.08 24.38
CA ASP A 46 -24.73 26.50 24.67
C ASP A 46 -25.94 27.11 23.97
N ILE A 47 -26.21 26.73 22.73
CA ILE A 47 -27.43 27.11 22.03
C ILE A 47 -28.64 26.58 22.80
N ALA A 48 -28.63 25.33 23.24
CA ALA A 48 -29.70 24.74 24.04
C ALA A 48 -29.87 25.47 25.38
N GLY A 49 -28.79 25.92 26.01
CA GLY A 49 -28.81 26.71 27.25
C GLY A 49 -29.55 28.04 27.14
N THR A 50 -29.74 28.60 25.94
CA THR A 50 -30.56 29.81 25.74
C THR A 50 -32.06 29.55 25.91
N PHE A 51 -32.52 28.32 25.65
CA PHE A 51 -33.92 27.93 25.84
C PHE A 51 -34.23 27.60 27.30
N VAL A 52 -33.20 27.47 28.14
CA VAL A 52 -33.31 27.30 29.60
C VAL A 52 -33.33 28.65 30.33
N ALA A 53 -32.75 29.69 29.72
CA ALA A 53 -32.78 31.03 30.27
C ALA A 53 -34.17 31.67 30.07
N ASP A 54 -34.80 32.17 31.13
CA ASP A 54 -36.08 32.91 31.07
C ASP A 54 -35.95 34.32 30.44
N GLU A 55 -34.86 34.60 29.71
CA GLU A 55 -34.64 35.88 29.04
C GLU A 55 -35.22 35.89 27.62
N PRO A 56 -35.87 36.99 27.19
CA PRO A 56 -36.37 37.10 25.83
C PRO A 56 -35.22 37.04 24.83
N LEU A 57 -35.35 36.16 23.82
CA LEU A 57 -34.40 36.01 22.72
C LEU A 57 -34.34 37.29 21.86
N GLN A 58 -33.60 38.31 22.30
CA GLN A 58 -33.35 39.55 21.56
C GLN A 58 -31.92 39.58 21.05
N LEU A 59 -31.76 39.48 19.71
CA LEU A 59 -30.45 39.65 19.09
C LEU A 59 -29.94 41.08 19.36
N PRO A 60 -28.70 41.24 19.86
CA PRO A 60 -28.14 42.57 20.09
C PRO A 60 -28.05 43.34 18.77
N SER A 61 -28.40 44.63 18.79
CA SER A 61 -28.37 45.51 17.61
C SER A 61 -26.98 45.67 17.00
N ARG A 62 -25.93 45.41 17.79
CA ARG A 62 -24.53 45.33 17.35
C ARG A 62 -23.84 44.19 18.10
N LEU A 63 -23.23 43.28 17.34
CA LEU A 63 -22.50 42.11 17.84
C LEU A 63 -21.25 42.45 18.68
N LEU A 64 -20.77 43.70 18.63
CA LEU A 64 -19.45 44.12 19.13
C LEU A 64 -19.47 45.45 19.89
N ASP A 65 -20.57 45.80 20.58
CA ASP A 65 -20.62 47.07 21.33
C ASP A 65 -19.62 47.11 22.51
N ASN A 66 -19.12 45.97 22.96
CA ASN A 66 -18.16 45.87 24.06
C ASN A 66 -17.06 44.84 23.79
N ALA A 67 -16.11 45.18 22.91
CA ALA A 67 -15.06 44.26 22.43
C ALA A 67 -14.26 43.57 23.56
N GLY A 68 -14.08 44.23 24.71
CA GLY A 68 -13.43 43.64 25.89
C GLY A 68 -14.22 42.50 26.52
N GLN A 69 -15.55 42.65 26.66
CA GLN A 69 -16.42 41.59 27.17
C GLN A 69 -16.51 40.44 26.17
N THR A 70 -16.64 40.74 24.87
CA THR A 70 -16.63 39.70 23.82
C THR A 70 -15.35 38.87 23.86
N LEU A 71 -14.18 39.49 24.06
CA LEU A 71 -12.91 38.78 24.16
C LEU A 71 -12.87 37.86 25.39
N ILE A 72 -13.37 38.32 26.55
CA ILE A 72 -13.47 37.49 27.76
C ILE A 72 -14.38 36.27 27.51
N HIS A 73 -15.55 36.46 26.90
CA HIS A 73 -16.45 35.37 26.56
C HIS A 73 -15.82 34.38 25.55
N VAL A 74 -15.07 34.86 24.57
CA VAL A 74 -14.34 34.02 23.61
C VAL A 74 -13.26 33.19 24.32
N VAL A 75 -12.46 33.80 25.20
CA VAL A 75 -11.41 33.08 25.95
C VAL A 75 -12.03 32.05 26.88
N ALA A 76 -13.07 32.39 27.63
CA ALA A 76 -13.79 31.45 28.49
C ALA A 76 -14.41 30.30 27.69
N SER A 77 -14.91 30.57 26.48
CA SER A 77 -15.44 29.55 25.59
C SER A 77 -14.36 28.60 25.08
N LEU A 78 -13.20 29.11 24.68
CA LEU A 78 -12.06 28.30 24.26
C LEU A 78 -11.51 27.45 25.41
N GLU A 79 -11.38 28.04 26.60
CA GLU A 79 -10.95 27.34 27.80
C GLU A 79 -11.90 26.19 28.10
N ARG A 80 -13.21 26.42 28.06
CA ARG A 80 -14.20 25.36 28.26
C ARG A 80 -14.17 24.29 27.17
N ILE A 81 -14.04 24.65 25.90
CA ILE A 81 -13.94 23.67 24.80
C ILE A 81 -12.68 22.79 24.97
N LEU A 82 -11.57 23.37 25.40
CA LEU A 82 -10.29 22.67 25.58
C LEU A 82 -10.20 21.90 26.90
N LEU A 83 -10.83 22.42 27.97
CA LEU A 83 -10.85 21.84 29.30
C LEU A 83 -12.03 20.90 29.52
N MET A 84 -12.98 20.79 28.59
CA MET A 84 -14.16 19.92 28.72
C MET A 84 -13.66 18.54 29.15
N PRO A 85 -13.78 18.19 30.44
CA PRO A 85 -13.56 16.84 30.85
C PRO A 85 -14.70 16.07 30.17
N LEU A 86 -14.59 14.76 30.08
CA LEU A 86 -15.63 13.87 29.58
C LEU A 86 -16.88 13.84 30.49
N ASN A 87 -17.21 14.96 31.15
CA ASN A 87 -18.36 15.19 31.98
C ASN A 87 -19.51 15.65 31.08
N VAL A 88 -20.21 14.65 30.56
CA VAL A 88 -21.35 14.78 29.65
C VAL A 88 -22.67 14.94 30.42
N GLY A 89 -22.58 15.25 31.72
CA GLY A 89 -23.73 15.30 32.62
C GLY A 89 -24.78 16.30 32.15
N GLY A 90 -26.06 15.95 32.29
CA GLY A 90 -27.17 16.66 31.65
C GLY A 90 -27.60 18.00 32.26
N ASP A 91 -26.78 18.61 33.13
CA ASP A 91 -27.04 19.97 33.63
C ASP A 91 -26.62 21.01 32.59
N LEU A 92 -27.62 21.54 31.86
CA LEU A 92 -27.46 22.68 30.95
C LEU A 92 -27.37 23.97 31.77
N SER A 93 -26.22 24.63 31.73
CA SER A 93 -26.09 25.99 32.26
C SER A 93 -26.92 26.96 31.41
N ALA A 94 -27.75 27.80 32.02
CA ALA A 94 -28.42 28.90 31.32
C ALA A 94 -27.37 29.83 30.66
N ARG A 95 -27.62 30.23 29.41
CA ARG A 95 -26.68 31.03 28.60
C ARG A 95 -27.33 32.27 28.03
N THR A 96 -26.58 33.38 28.03
CA THR A 96 -26.98 34.63 27.38
C THR A 96 -26.60 34.62 25.88
N ILE A 97 -27.32 35.37 25.05
CA ILE A 97 -27.05 35.45 23.60
C ILE A 97 -25.59 35.86 23.28
N PRO A 98 -24.97 36.86 23.94
CA PRO A 98 -23.58 37.21 23.69
C PRO A 98 -22.59 36.07 23.99
N GLU A 99 -22.85 35.27 25.03
CA GLU A 99 -22.02 34.10 25.37
C GLU A 99 -22.11 33.01 24.30
N VAL A 100 -23.32 32.74 23.78
CA VAL A 100 -23.52 31.76 22.72
C VAL A 100 -22.87 32.22 21.42
N LEU A 101 -23.02 33.49 21.05
CA LEU A 101 -22.36 34.04 19.87
C LEU A 101 -20.83 33.97 19.99
N ALA A 102 -20.28 34.27 21.17
CA ALA A 102 -18.86 34.09 21.43
C ALA A 102 -18.42 32.63 21.30
N THR A 103 -19.22 31.68 21.80
CA THR A 103 -18.94 30.24 21.71
C THR A 103 -19.00 29.74 20.27
N VAL A 104 -19.99 30.17 19.48
CA VAL A 104 -20.11 29.84 18.06
C VAL A 104 -18.92 30.36 17.27
N ILE A 105 -18.54 31.63 17.46
CA ILE A 105 -17.41 32.24 16.76
C ILE A 105 -16.09 31.56 17.17
N ALA A 106 -15.87 31.39 18.48
CA ALA A 106 -14.68 30.74 19.01
C ALA A 106 -14.56 29.29 18.55
N GLY A 107 -15.66 28.53 18.62
CA GLY A 107 -15.73 27.15 18.19
C GLY A 107 -15.52 27.01 16.68
N ALA A 108 -16.14 27.84 15.85
CA ALA A 108 -15.93 27.84 14.41
C ALA A 108 -14.47 28.19 14.04
N ALA A 109 -13.88 29.21 14.69
CA ALA A 109 -12.46 29.55 14.49
C ALA A 109 -11.54 28.41 14.94
N LEU A 110 -11.81 27.81 16.10
CA LEU A 110 -11.06 26.67 16.61
C LEU A 110 -11.16 25.46 15.68
N MET A 111 -12.34 25.14 15.15
CA MET A 111 -12.52 24.08 14.16
C MET A 111 -11.65 24.28 12.92
N VAL A 112 -11.63 25.51 12.38
CA VAL A 112 -10.78 25.84 11.23
C VAL A 112 -9.30 25.62 11.58
N VAL A 113 -8.84 26.11 12.74
CA VAL A 113 -7.45 25.94 13.19
C VAL A 113 -7.10 24.47 13.39
N VAL A 114 -7.95 23.72 14.10
CA VAL A 114 -7.78 22.28 14.35
C VAL A 114 -7.75 21.50 13.04
N ARG A 115 -8.64 21.81 12.09
CA ARG A 115 -8.68 21.17 10.78
C ARG A 115 -7.44 21.49 9.95
N LEU A 116 -6.97 22.74 9.96
CA LEU A 116 -5.74 23.14 9.29
C LEU A 116 -4.52 22.40 9.85
N ILE A 117 -4.42 22.28 11.19
CA ILE A 117 -3.35 21.51 11.84
C ILE A 117 -3.44 20.02 11.48
N ALA A 118 -4.66 19.46 11.49
CA ALA A 118 -4.90 18.07 11.13
C ALA A 118 -4.46 17.77 9.70
N GLU A 119 -4.91 18.58 8.75
CA GLU A 119 -4.60 18.42 7.33
C GLU A 119 -3.11 18.65 7.06
N TRP A 120 -2.52 19.68 7.65
CA TRP A 120 -1.09 19.94 7.52
C TRP A 120 -0.26 18.78 8.05
N SER A 121 -0.62 18.23 9.21
CA SER A 121 0.09 17.09 9.81
C SER A 121 -0.07 15.83 8.98
N ALA A 122 -1.27 15.58 8.43
CA ALA A 122 -1.53 14.46 7.54
C ALA A 122 -0.70 14.56 6.24
N VAL A 123 -0.72 15.72 5.58
CA VAL A 123 0.05 15.97 4.33
C VAL A 123 1.56 15.94 4.60
N ALA A 124 2.02 16.55 5.70
CA ALA A 124 3.43 16.52 6.07
C ALA A 124 3.91 15.11 6.46
N GLY A 125 3.02 14.28 7.01
CA GLY A 125 3.25 12.86 7.25
C GLY A 125 3.32 12.07 5.94
N ASP A 126 2.38 12.31 5.02
CA ASP A 126 2.33 11.67 3.70
C ASP A 126 3.58 11.94 2.88
N ASN A 127 3.98 13.20 2.75
CA ASN A 127 5.19 13.58 2.03
C ASN A 127 6.46 12.92 2.61
N ARG A 128 6.53 12.77 3.93
CA ARG A 128 7.64 12.06 4.59
C ARG A 128 7.58 10.55 4.35
N ALA A 129 6.38 9.96 4.40
CA ALA A 129 6.17 8.54 4.12
C ALA A 129 6.55 8.19 2.68
N GLN A 130 6.10 8.99 1.70
CA GLN A 130 6.44 8.83 0.29
C GLN A 130 7.94 8.95 0.06
N ARG A 131 8.59 9.96 0.65
CA ARG A 131 10.05 10.13 0.55
C ARG A 131 10.81 8.92 1.12
N LEU A 132 10.38 8.42 2.28
CA LEU A 132 10.98 7.25 2.89
C LEU A 132 10.77 6.00 2.03
N GLY A 133 9.55 5.82 1.52
CA GLY A 133 9.20 4.74 0.58
C GLY A 133 10.11 4.74 -0.64
N ALA A 134 10.24 5.89 -1.32
CA ALA A 134 11.09 6.05 -2.51
C ALA A 134 12.57 5.74 -2.23
N ILE A 135 13.09 6.14 -1.05
CA ILE A 135 14.48 5.84 -0.68
C ILE A 135 14.69 4.33 -0.45
N ILE A 136 13.72 3.66 0.18
CA ILE A 136 13.79 2.22 0.41
C ILE A 136 13.70 1.47 -0.91
N GLU A 137 12.78 1.89 -1.78
CA GLU A 137 12.60 1.35 -3.13
C GLU A 137 13.87 1.51 -3.98
N GLN A 138 14.45 2.72 -4.03
CA GLN A 138 15.71 2.97 -4.73
C GLN A 138 16.84 2.05 -4.25
N ARG A 139 16.97 1.86 -2.93
CA ARG A 139 17.98 0.94 -2.36
C ARG A 139 17.73 -0.50 -2.73
N TYR A 140 16.46 -0.90 -2.82
CA TYR A 140 16.07 -2.24 -3.21
C TYR A 140 16.40 -2.49 -4.68
N ILE A 141 16.02 -1.57 -5.58
CA ILE A 141 16.35 -1.61 -7.02
C ILE A 141 17.85 -1.69 -7.25
N LEU A 142 18.64 -0.85 -6.58
CA LEU A 142 20.10 -0.89 -6.69
C LEU A 142 20.68 -2.24 -6.21
N ARG A 143 20.14 -2.79 -5.13
CA ARG A 143 20.57 -4.09 -4.59
C ARG A 143 20.21 -5.24 -5.53
N ALA A 144 19.01 -5.22 -6.11
CA ALA A 144 18.58 -6.23 -7.06
C ALA A 144 19.36 -6.14 -8.37
N TYR A 145 19.60 -4.93 -8.87
CA TYR A 145 20.43 -4.70 -10.04
C TYR A 145 21.86 -5.20 -9.84
N ASP A 146 22.53 -4.82 -8.75
CA ASP A 146 23.87 -5.31 -8.41
C ASP A 146 23.91 -6.84 -8.28
N HIS A 147 22.89 -7.44 -7.66
CA HIS A 147 22.79 -8.90 -7.55
C HIS A 147 22.63 -9.58 -8.92
N VAL A 148 21.77 -9.05 -9.79
CA VAL A 148 21.55 -9.59 -11.15
C VAL A 148 22.85 -9.58 -11.94
N LEU A 149 23.65 -8.51 -11.85
CA LEU A 149 24.95 -8.42 -12.53
C LEU A 149 25.96 -9.48 -12.07
N ARG A 150 25.76 -10.09 -10.89
CA ARG A 150 26.61 -11.13 -10.32
C ARG A 150 26.07 -12.55 -10.54
N LEU A 151 24.92 -12.69 -11.19
CA LEU A 151 24.35 -14.01 -11.48
C LEU A 151 25.13 -14.74 -12.58
N PRO A 152 25.22 -16.08 -12.50
CA PRO A 152 25.93 -16.86 -13.52
C PRO A 152 25.25 -16.76 -14.89
N LEU A 153 26.03 -16.86 -15.99
CA LEU A 153 25.51 -16.73 -17.36
C LEU A 153 24.40 -17.77 -17.68
N ALA A 154 24.46 -18.93 -17.05
CA ALA A 154 23.43 -19.98 -17.13
C ALA A 154 22.03 -19.50 -16.70
N PHE A 155 21.94 -18.45 -15.87
CA PHE A 155 20.68 -17.82 -15.50
C PHE A 155 20.05 -17.07 -16.69
N PHE A 156 20.86 -16.35 -17.45
CA PHE A 156 20.42 -15.50 -18.56
C PHE A 156 20.05 -16.27 -19.83
N THR A 157 20.64 -17.44 -20.03
CA THR A 157 20.28 -18.30 -21.17
C THR A 157 18.90 -18.95 -21.05
N ARG A 158 18.34 -19.02 -19.83
CA ARG A 158 17.04 -19.64 -19.57
C ARG A 158 15.86 -18.66 -19.51
N ARG A 159 16.12 -17.35 -19.49
CA ARG A 159 15.08 -16.32 -19.28
C ARG A 159 15.29 -15.16 -20.24
N ALA A 160 14.21 -14.63 -20.81
CA ALA A 160 14.28 -13.44 -21.65
C ALA A 160 14.77 -12.23 -20.82
N SER A 161 15.69 -11.44 -21.37
CA SER A 161 16.24 -10.24 -20.71
C SER A 161 15.14 -9.26 -20.28
N GLY A 162 14.08 -9.10 -21.08
CA GLY A 162 12.91 -8.29 -20.74
C GLY A 162 12.13 -8.81 -19.53
N GLN A 163 12.10 -10.12 -19.29
CA GLN A 163 11.46 -10.71 -18.11
C GLN A 163 12.27 -10.45 -16.84
N ILE A 164 13.60 -10.51 -16.92
CA ILE A 164 14.52 -10.20 -15.82
C ILE A 164 14.42 -8.70 -15.49
N ALA A 165 14.48 -7.83 -16.50
CA ALA A 165 14.31 -6.39 -16.33
C ALA A 165 12.95 -6.06 -15.67
N LYS A 166 11.86 -6.72 -16.09
CA LYS A 166 10.55 -6.57 -15.44
C LYS A 166 10.55 -7.06 -13.98
N GLN A 167 11.29 -8.11 -13.63
CA GLN A 167 11.38 -8.57 -12.24
C GLN A 167 12.14 -7.58 -11.34
N VAL A 168 13.20 -6.96 -11.86
CA VAL A 168 13.91 -5.86 -11.18
C VAL A 168 13.04 -4.59 -11.10
N ASN A 169 12.17 -4.34 -12.08
CA ASN A 169 11.27 -3.18 -12.04
C ASN A 169 9.99 -3.41 -11.23
N GLN A 170 9.56 -4.66 -11.01
CA GLN A 170 8.40 -5.02 -10.17
C GLN A 170 8.58 -4.65 -8.68
N GLU A 171 9.74 -4.09 -8.35
CA GLU A 171 10.17 -3.55 -7.08
C GLU A 171 9.54 -2.19 -6.73
N GLU A 172 8.91 -1.52 -7.69
CA GLU A 172 8.07 -0.32 -7.52
C GLU A 172 6.91 -0.51 -6.51
N GLN A 173 6.72 -1.74 -6.02
CA GLN A 173 5.70 -2.10 -5.03
C GLN A 173 6.20 -2.06 -3.58
N VAL A 174 7.47 -1.70 -3.33
CA VAL A 174 8.02 -1.57 -1.98
C VAL A 174 7.61 -0.25 -1.32
N ALA A 175 7.67 0.88 -2.03
CA ALA A 175 7.26 2.17 -1.45
C ALA A 175 5.79 2.19 -0.98
N PRO A 176 4.81 1.66 -1.74
CA PRO A 176 3.43 1.55 -1.27
C PRO A 176 3.28 0.77 0.03
N LEU A 177 4.05 -0.32 0.24
CA LEU A 177 4.02 -1.10 1.48
C LEU A 177 4.53 -0.29 2.68
N VAL A 178 5.58 0.52 2.48
CA VAL A 178 6.14 1.38 3.53
C VAL A 178 5.16 2.50 3.87
N THR A 179 4.58 3.14 2.86
CA THR A 179 3.58 4.19 3.02
C THR A 179 2.35 3.65 3.75
N ALA A 180 1.82 2.50 3.31
CA ALA A 180 0.72 1.79 3.95
C ALA A 180 0.95 1.54 5.45
N ALA A 181 2.13 1.04 5.81
CA ALA A 181 2.47 0.76 7.20
C ALA A 181 2.67 2.03 8.04
N ALA A 182 3.24 3.09 7.46
CA ALA A 182 3.60 4.31 8.18
C ALA A 182 2.44 5.31 8.32
N LYS A 183 1.57 5.39 7.31
CA LYS A 183 0.53 6.41 7.17
C LYS A 183 -0.88 5.88 7.40
N ASP A 184 -1.18 4.67 6.96
CA ASP A 184 -2.57 4.21 6.91
C ASP A 184 -2.88 3.31 8.12
N LEU A 185 -2.10 2.24 8.32
CA LEU A 185 -2.39 1.23 9.35
C LEU A 185 -2.42 1.80 10.78
N TRP A 186 -1.38 2.55 11.16
CA TRP A 186 -1.22 3.02 12.54
C TRP A 186 -2.25 4.11 12.91
N PRO A 187 -2.41 5.18 12.12
CA PRO A 187 -3.37 6.24 12.44
C PRO A 187 -4.82 5.76 12.41
N ASP A 188 -5.22 4.90 11.47
CA ASP A 188 -6.58 4.37 11.43
C ASP A 188 -6.87 3.46 12.63
N ALA A 189 -5.93 2.60 13.01
CA ALA A 189 -6.05 1.78 14.22
C ALA A 189 -6.12 2.65 15.49
N PHE A 190 -5.25 3.66 15.59
CA PHE A 190 -5.27 4.62 16.70
C PHE A 190 -6.60 5.38 16.77
N LYS A 191 -7.13 5.84 15.63
CA LYS A 191 -8.41 6.56 15.55
C LYS A 191 -9.57 5.73 16.04
N LEU A 192 -9.66 4.46 15.59
CA LEU A 192 -10.71 3.53 16.03
C LEU A 192 -10.68 3.32 17.55
N VAL A 193 -9.49 3.07 18.11
CA VAL A 193 -9.31 2.86 19.55
C VAL A 193 -9.65 4.15 20.31
N ALA A 194 -9.17 5.30 19.84
CA ALA A 194 -9.40 6.58 20.49
C ALA A 194 -10.89 6.94 20.53
N ILE A 195 -11.63 6.78 19.41
CA ILE A 195 -13.09 7.02 19.38
C ILE A 195 -13.79 6.10 20.39
N LEU A 196 -13.45 4.81 20.40
CA LEU A 196 -14.08 3.85 21.31
C LEU A 196 -13.81 4.22 22.78
N VAL A 197 -12.58 4.61 23.12
CA VAL A 197 -12.21 5.06 24.47
C VAL A 197 -12.98 6.32 24.85
N ILE A 198 -12.98 7.35 23.98
CA ILE A 198 -13.70 8.62 24.22
C ILE A 198 -15.18 8.36 24.49
N MET A 199 -15.83 7.56 23.63
CA MET A 199 -17.26 7.25 23.77
C MET A 199 -17.53 6.42 25.03
N THR A 200 -16.65 5.48 25.39
CA THR A 200 -16.81 4.64 26.59
C THR A 200 -16.70 5.45 27.88
N VAL A 201 -15.81 6.44 27.92
CA VAL A 201 -15.70 7.34 29.07
C VAL A 201 -16.90 8.29 29.14
N ALA A 202 -17.42 8.73 27.99
CA ALA A 202 -18.60 9.59 27.90
C ALA A 202 -19.91 8.90 28.35
N ASP A 203 -20.28 7.77 27.75
CA ASP A 203 -21.44 6.97 28.15
C ASP A 203 -21.30 5.52 27.72
N ARG A 204 -21.36 4.59 28.68
CA ARG A 204 -21.11 3.16 28.43
C ARG A 204 -22.19 2.50 27.55
N GLN A 205 -23.44 2.94 27.61
CA GLN A 205 -24.52 2.31 26.84
C GLN A 205 -24.46 2.73 25.37
N LEU A 206 -24.25 4.02 25.10
CA LEU A 206 -24.05 4.51 23.74
C LEU A 206 -22.73 3.98 23.16
N ALA A 207 -21.67 3.87 23.96
CA ALA A 207 -20.42 3.25 23.55
C ALA A 207 -20.59 1.78 23.15
N LEU A 208 -21.45 1.01 23.83
CA LEU A 208 -21.72 -0.38 23.48
C LEU A 208 -22.38 -0.49 22.08
N ILE A 209 -23.32 0.40 21.75
CA ILE A 209 -23.92 0.47 20.41
C ILE A 209 -22.82 0.68 19.36
N THR A 210 -21.92 1.64 19.61
CA THR A 210 -20.79 1.92 18.73
C THR A 210 -19.80 0.76 18.63
N ALA A 211 -19.51 0.10 19.76
CA ALA A 211 -18.65 -1.07 19.81
C ALA A 211 -19.21 -2.24 18.98
N ILE A 212 -20.53 -2.38 18.88
CA ILE A 212 -21.22 -3.36 18.03
C ILE A 212 -21.24 -2.92 16.57
N ALA A 213 -21.33 -1.61 16.29
CA ALA A 213 -21.31 -1.06 14.94
C ALA A 213 -20.02 -1.44 14.18
N VAL A 214 -18.86 -1.37 14.83
CA VAL A 214 -17.56 -1.69 14.22
C VAL A 214 -17.48 -3.12 13.66
N PRO A 215 -17.67 -4.20 14.45
CA PRO A 215 -17.59 -5.57 13.94
C PRO A 215 -18.70 -5.88 12.94
N LEU A 216 -19.90 -5.31 13.11
CA LEU A 216 -20.99 -5.51 12.14
C LEU A 216 -20.63 -4.92 10.78
N TYR A 217 -20.15 -3.68 10.76
CA TYR A 217 -19.71 -3.00 9.55
C TYR A 217 -18.49 -3.69 8.92
N ALA A 218 -17.50 -4.07 9.73
CA ALA A 218 -16.32 -4.80 9.28
C ALA A 218 -16.69 -6.17 8.68
N LEU A 219 -17.66 -6.87 9.25
CA LEU A 219 -18.15 -8.15 8.72
C LEU A 219 -18.78 -7.98 7.33
N VAL A 220 -19.64 -6.97 7.15
CA VAL A 220 -20.25 -6.68 5.84
C VAL A 220 -19.19 -6.29 4.82
N SER A 221 -18.23 -5.43 5.21
CA SER A 221 -17.10 -5.04 4.35
C SER A 221 -16.25 -6.24 3.94
N TRP A 222 -15.89 -7.11 4.89
CA TRP A 222 -15.11 -8.32 4.59
C TRP A 222 -15.85 -9.30 3.66
N GLN A 223 -17.16 -9.49 3.87
CA GLN A 223 -17.99 -10.29 2.98
C GLN A 223 -18.07 -9.68 1.57
N MET A 224 -18.22 -8.36 1.48
CA MET A 224 -18.18 -7.63 0.21
C MET A 224 -16.88 -7.88 -0.54
N THR A 225 -15.74 -7.68 0.13
CA THR A 225 -14.41 -7.91 -0.45
C THR A 225 -14.29 -9.34 -0.97
N ARG A 226 -14.59 -10.35 -0.13
CA ARG A 226 -14.54 -11.77 -0.56
C ARG A 226 -15.46 -12.07 -1.74
N ALA A 227 -16.67 -11.50 -1.75
CA ALA A 227 -17.65 -11.78 -2.78
C ALA A 227 -17.26 -11.13 -4.12
N VAL A 228 -16.70 -9.92 -4.10
CA VAL A 228 -16.21 -9.21 -5.28
C VAL A 228 -14.91 -9.81 -5.80
N ASP A 229 -14.03 -10.28 -4.92
CA ASP A 229 -12.75 -10.89 -5.29
C ASP A 229 -12.93 -12.28 -5.91
N LYS A 230 -13.97 -13.04 -5.54
CA LYS A 230 -14.24 -14.37 -6.11
C LYS A 230 -14.39 -14.33 -7.64
N ASP A 231 -14.90 -13.24 -8.19
CA ASP A 231 -15.12 -13.04 -9.63
C ASP A 231 -13.98 -12.22 -10.28
N ALA A 232 -12.91 -11.92 -9.55
CA ALA A 232 -11.82 -11.09 -10.07
C ALA A 232 -11.06 -11.79 -11.19
N ASP A 233 -10.72 -13.07 -11.01
CA ASP A 233 -9.98 -13.86 -12.00
C ASP A 233 -10.74 -13.96 -13.33
N THR A 234 -12.07 -14.18 -13.27
CA THR A 234 -12.91 -14.23 -14.47
C THR A 234 -12.96 -12.88 -15.19
N LEU A 235 -13.02 -11.76 -14.45
CA LEU A 235 -12.96 -10.44 -15.09
C LEU A 235 -11.62 -10.25 -15.79
N TYR A 236 -10.51 -10.54 -15.11
CA TYR A 236 -9.17 -10.37 -15.68
C TYR A 236 -8.93 -11.29 -16.86
N SER A 237 -9.36 -12.55 -16.81
CA SER A 237 -9.24 -13.48 -17.94
C SER A 237 -9.99 -12.98 -19.17
N ASN A 238 -11.21 -12.44 -19.00
CA ASN A 238 -11.97 -11.89 -20.12
C ASN A 238 -11.25 -10.69 -20.76
N TRP A 239 -10.62 -9.83 -19.96
CA TRP A 239 -9.84 -8.70 -20.49
C TRP A 239 -8.50 -9.12 -21.10
N GLU A 240 -7.86 -10.18 -20.58
CA GLU A 240 -6.68 -10.78 -21.19
C GLU A 240 -6.99 -11.37 -22.56
N GLU A 241 -8.14 -12.03 -22.73
CA GLU A 241 -8.61 -12.51 -24.04
C GLU A 241 -8.85 -11.35 -25.02
N VAL A 242 -9.48 -10.26 -24.57
CA VAL A 242 -9.67 -9.04 -25.38
C VAL A 242 -8.33 -8.46 -25.80
N ALA A 243 -7.37 -8.32 -24.88
CA ALA A 243 -6.04 -7.80 -25.18
C ALA A 243 -5.26 -8.72 -26.12
N SER A 244 -5.34 -10.03 -25.91
CA SER A 244 -4.71 -11.04 -26.77
C SER A 244 -5.26 -10.96 -28.19
N ARG A 245 -6.59 -10.83 -28.34
CA ARG A 245 -7.21 -10.69 -29.66
C ARG A 245 -6.75 -9.41 -30.37
N ILE A 246 -6.68 -8.29 -29.66
CA ILE A 246 -6.15 -7.04 -30.21
C ILE A 246 -4.70 -7.22 -30.68
N GLN A 247 -3.85 -7.86 -29.88
CA GLN A 247 -2.45 -8.13 -30.26
C GLN A 247 -2.34 -9.05 -31.48
N GLU A 248 -3.16 -10.10 -31.55
CA GLU A 248 -3.23 -11.03 -32.69
C GLU A 248 -3.69 -10.30 -33.97
N THR A 249 -4.77 -9.51 -33.90
CA THR A 249 -5.29 -8.76 -35.04
C THR A 249 -4.30 -7.69 -35.54
N ILE A 250 -3.61 -6.99 -34.64
CA ILE A 250 -2.59 -5.99 -35.00
C ILE A 250 -1.34 -6.67 -35.58
N GLY A 251 -0.86 -7.75 -34.96
CA GLY A 251 0.26 -8.55 -35.50
C GLY A 251 -0.06 -9.16 -36.86
N GLY A 252 -1.31 -9.56 -37.06
CA GLY A 252 -1.86 -10.11 -38.29
C GLY A 252 -2.48 -9.08 -39.24
N ILE A 253 -2.21 -7.78 -39.08
CA ILE A 253 -2.92 -6.71 -39.80
C ILE A 253 -2.86 -6.88 -41.32
N LYS A 254 -1.75 -7.40 -41.85
CA LYS A 254 -1.59 -7.70 -43.27
C LYS A 254 -2.59 -8.77 -43.74
N THR A 255 -2.78 -9.83 -42.95
CA THR A 255 -3.74 -10.90 -43.23
C THR A 255 -5.17 -10.37 -43.20
N VAL A 256 -5.51 -9.56 -42.20
CA VAL A 256 -6.85 -8.95 -42.06
C VAL A 256 -7.17 -8.08 -43.28
N ASN A 257 -6.22 -7.26 -43.72
CA ASN A 257 -6.39 -6.37 -44.87
C ASN A 257 -6.52 -7.14 -46.19
N VAL A 258 -5.68 -8.14 -46.43
CA VAL A 258 -5.72 -8.95 -47.67
C VAL A 258 -7.04 -9.71 -47.82
N HIS A 259 -7.63 -10.16 -46.71
CA HIS A 259 -8.89 -10.91 -46.72
C HIS A 259 -10.13 -10.02 -46.55
N GLY A 260 -9.98 -8.69 -46.42
CA GLY A 260 -11.12 -7.79 -46.19
C GLY A 260 -11.88 -8.09 -44.89
N ALA A 261 -11.24 -8.69 -43.89
CA ALA A 261 -11.90 -9.27 -42.71
C ALA A 261 -12.16 -8.27 -41.58
N ARG A 262 -12.10 -6.96 -41.84
CA ARG A 262 -12.20 -5.91 -40.80
C ARG A 262 -13.49 -6.03 -39.98
N ASP A 263 -14.65 -6.10 -40.63
CA ASP A 263 -15.94 -6.17 -39.95
C ASP A 263 -16.12 -7.50 -39.20
N HIS A 264 -15.44 -8.56 -39.63
CA HIS A 264 -15.42 -9.83 -38.91
C HIS A 264 -14.66 -9.69 -37.59
N GLU A 265 -13.46 -9.11 -37.61
CA GLU A 265 -12.64 -8.89 -36.42
C GLU A 265 -13.30 -7.93 -35.42
N VAL A 266 -13.92 -6.84 -35.91
CA VAL A 266 -14.67 -5.92 -35.05
C VAL A 266 -15.81 -6.65 -34.33
N ARG A 267 -16.65 -7.40 -35.05
CA ARG A 267 -17.75 -8.17 -34.44
C ARG A 267 -17.28 -9.30 -33.52
N ALA A 268 -16.13 -9.90 -33.82
CA ALA A 268 -15.53 -10.89 -32.93
C ALA A 268 -15.10 -10.24 -31.61
N LEU A 269 -14.46 -9.07 -31.67
CA LEU A 269 -14.03 -8.32 -30.49
C LEU A 269 -15.22 -7.78 -29.69
N GLU A 270 -16.25 -7.26 -30.35
CA GLU A 270 -17.49 -6.79 -29.70
C GLU A 270 -18.14 -7.89 -28.84
N ARG A 271 -18.23 -9.12 -29.37
CA ARG A 271 -18.76 -10.27 -28.63
C ARG A 271 -17.92 -10.59 -27.39
N ARG A 272 -16.59 -10.55 -27.51
CA ARG A 272 -15.69 -10.77 -26.36
C ARG A 272 -15.74 -9.65 -25.34
N MET A 273 -15.90 -8.42 -25.78
CA MET A 273 -16.13 -7.29 -24.88
C MET A 273 -17.45 -7.43 -24.12
N ALA A 274 -18.52 -7.94 -24.76
CA ALA A 274 -19.80 -8.14 -24.10
C ALA A 274 -19.68 -9.04 -22.85
N ASP A 275 -18.93 -10.15 -22.93
CA ASP A 275 -18.67 -11.05 -21.79
C ASP A 275 -17.86 -10.36 -20.67
N GLY A 276 -16.88 -9.54 -21.06
CA GLY A 276 -16.09 -8.71 -20.14
C GLY A 276 -16.95 -7.66 -19.41
N TYR A 277 -17.80 -6.95 -20.14
CA TYR A 277 -18.71 -5.95 -19.59
C TYR A 277 -19.80 -6.58 -18.72
N GLU A 278 -20.37 -7.72 -19.07
CA GLU A 278 -21.36 -8.40 -18.23
C GLU A 278 -20.74 -8.82 -16.88
N SER A 279 -19.51 -9.32 -16.91
CA SER A 279 -18.75 -9.65 -15.69
C SER A 279 -18.47 -8.41 -14.83
N PHE A 280 -18.10 -7.30 -15.47
CA PHE A 280 -17.91 -6.01 -14.80
C PHE A 280 -19.21 -5.51 -14.15
N LEU A 281 -20.33 -5.54 -14.88
CA LEU A 281 -21.65 -5.12 -14.40
C LEU A 281 -22.17 -6.03 -13.28
N ARG A 282 -21.92 -7.34 -13.34
CA ARG A 282 -22.26 -8.28 -12.25
C ARG A 282 -21.51 -7.93 -10.97
N ARG A 283 -20.20 -7.65 -11.05
CA ARG A 283 -19.40 -7.21 -9.91
C ARG A 283 -19.90 -5.86 -9.36
N GLY A 284 -20.23 -4.91 -10.22
CA GLY A 284 -20.81 -3.62 -9.82
C GLY A 284 -22.15 -3.77 -9.10
N ARG A 285 -23.05 -4.62 -9.60
CA ARG A 285 -24.33 -4.94 -8.94
C ARG A 285 -24.12 -5.58 -7.56
N LEU A 286 -23.15 -6.49 -7.45
CA LEU A 286 -22.81 -7.13 -6.18
C LEU A 286 -22.25 -6.13 -5.17
N TYR A 287 -21.32 -5.27 -5.59
CA TYR A 287 -20.79 -4.18 -4.78
C TYR A 287 -21.90 -3.26 -4.27
N ASN A 288 -22.76 -2.78 -5.17
CA ASN A 288 -23.87 -1.88 -4.82
C ASN A 288 -24.83 -2.52 -3.79
N ARG A 289 -25.08 -3.83 -3.89
CA ARG A 289 -25.90 -4.55 -2.90
C ARG A 289 -25.29 -4.51 -1.50
N TYR A 290 -23.99 -4.77 -1.38
CA TYR A 290 -23.30 -4.69 -0.09
C TYR A 290 -23.20 -3.25 0.43
N TYR A 291 -22.95 -2.28 -0.46
CA TYR A 291 -22.94 -0.87 -0.10
C TYR A 291 -24.27 -0.43 0.52
N VAL A 292 -25.41 -0.84 -0.04
CA VAL A 292 -26.74 -0.58 0.56
C VAL A 292 -26.84 -1.18 1.97
N VAL A 293 -26.37 -2.41 2.18
CA VAL A 293 -26.37 -3.04 3.52
C VAL A 293 -25.47 -2.27 4.50
N GLN A 294 -24.29 -1.84 4.07
CA GLN A 294 -23.40 -1.01 4.89
C GLN A 294 -24.07 0.31 5.29
N GLN A 295 -24.73 1.00 4.34
CA GLN A 295 -25.46 2.23 4.64
C GLN A 295 -26.63 2.00 5.60
N LEU A 296 -27.34 0.88 5.48
CA LEU A 296 -28.38 0.50 6.45
C LEU A 296 -27.80 0.29 7.84
N VAL A 297 -26.62 -0.35 7.97
CA VAL A 297 -25.92 -0.48 9.26
C VAL A 297 -25.60 0.89 9.84
N VAL A 298 -25.00 1.79 9.06
CA VAL A 298 -24.63 3.15 9.49
C VAL A 298 -25.85 3.92 9.98
N VAL A 299 -26.91 3.98 9.17
CA VAL A 299 -28.14 4.71 9.49
C VAL A 299 -28.84 4.10 10.70
N THR A 300 -28.88 2.78 10.82
CA THR A 300 -29.47 2.09 11.98
C THR A 300 -28.72 2.44 13.26
N MET A 301 -27.39 2.41 13.25
CA MET A 301 -26.58 2.74 14.42
C MET A 301 -26.75 4.20 14.85
N LYS A 302 -26.79 5.13 13.88
CA LYS A 302 -27.10 6.54 14.16
C LYS A 302 -28.49 6.72 14.75
N ALA A 303 -29.50 6.04 14.20
CA ALA A 303 -30.87 6.10 14.70
C ALA A 303 -30.98 5.56 16.13
N LEU A 304 -30.28 4.46 16.45
CA LEU A 304 -30.22 3.90 17.81
C LEU A 304 -29.55 4.87 18.80
N VAL A 305 -28.42 5.48 18.41
CA VAL A 305 -27.74 6.49 19.23
C VAL A 305 -28.61 7.72 19.44
N LEU A 306 -29.29 8.21 18.40
CA LEU A 306 -30.20 9.34 18.51
C LEU A 306 -31.41 9.02 19.41
N ALA A 307 -32.00 7.82 19.27
CA ALA A 307 -33.15 7.41 20.08
C ALA A 307 -32.78 7.23 21.56
N LEU A 308 -31.72 6.47 21.86
CA LEU A 308 -31.29 6.23 23.24
C LEU A 308 -30.65 7.47 23.88
N GLY A 309 -29.81 8.18 23.12
CA GLY A 309 -29.17 9.42 23.57
C GLY A 309 -30.19 10.52 23.79
N GLY A 310 -31.17 10.66 22.89
CA GLY A 310 -32.30 11.57 23.06
C GLY A 310 -33.16 11.23 24.28
N TYR A 311 -33.45 9.95 24.51
CA TYR A 311 -34.15 9.50 25.72
C TYR A 311 -33.39 9.86 27.00
N LYS A 312 -32.07 9.62 27.03
CA LYS A 312 -31.20 10.03 28.15
C LYS A 312 -31.12 11.54 28.33
N ALA A 313 -31.16 12.30 27.24
CA ALA A 313 -31.20 13.75 27.30
C ALA A 313 -32.51 14.26 27.92
N LEU A 314 -33.64 13.62 27.61
CA LEU A 314 -34.93 13.91 28.27
C LEU A 314 -34.92 13.57 29.78
N GLN A 315 -34.03 12.67 30.21
CA GLN A 315 -33.83 12.32 31.62
C GLN A 315 -32.77 13.18 32.32
N HIS A 316 -32.19 14.18 31.64
CA HIS A 316 -31.08 14.98 32.15
C HIS A 316 -29.82 14.16 32.50
N GLU A 317 -29.65 12.97 31.91
CA GLU A 317 -28.42 12.17 32.04
C GLU A 317 -27.34 12.63 31.06
N LEU A 318 -27.76 13.14 29.89
CA LEU A 318 -26.89 13.62 28.82
C LEU A 318 -27.35 15.00 28.32
N THR A 319 -26.43 15.79 27.77
CA THR A 319 -26.79 17.02 27.08
C THR A 319 -27.20 16.76 25.62
N PRO A 320 -27.99 17.63 24.97
CA PRO A 320 -28.31 17.50 23.54
C PRO A 320 -27.07 17.49 22.64
N GLY A 321 -26.07 18.32 22.95
CA GLY A 321 -24.79 18.37 22.26
C GLY A 321 -24.02 17.07 22.38
N ALA A 322 -24.09 16.38 23.52
CA ALA A 322 -23.51 15.06 23.65
C ALA A 322 -24.07 14.09 22.61
N VAL A 323 -25.40 14.07 22.41
CA VAL A 323 -26.02 13.20 21.41
C VAL A 323 -25.46 13.51 20.00
N VAL A 324 -25.28 14.79 19.67
CA VAL A 324 -24.66 15.24 18.41
C VAL A 324 -23.20 14.79 18.32
N MET A 325 -22.43 14.89 19.41
CA MET A 325 -21.05 14.40 19.49
C MET A 325 -20.95 12.91 19.17
N PHE A 326 -21.83 12.09 19.75
CA PHE A 326 -21.88 10.66 19.50
C PHE A 326 -22.18 10.34 18.02
N ILE A 327 -23.07 11.10 17.38
CA ILE A 327 -23.36 10.98 15.93
C ILE A 327 -22.13 11.37 15.10
N GLY A 328 -21.46 12.47 15.44
CA GLY A 328 -20.24 12.90 14.74
C GLY A 328 -19.09 11.89 14.85
N TYR A 329 -18.96 11.20 15.99
CA TYR A 329 -18.02 10.10 16.14
C TYR A 329 -18.39 8.89 15.29
N LEU A 330 -19.68 8.51 15.23
CA LEU A 330 -20.14 7.44 14.34
C LEU A 330 -19.79 7.74 12.88
N ASP A 331 -19.99 8.98 12.41
CA ASP A 331 -19.63 9.39 11.05
C ASP A 331 -18.15 9.17 10.72
N THR A 332 -17.31 9.37 11.73
CA THR A 332 -15.85 9.28 11.57
C THR A 332 -15.32 7.84 11.75
N LEU A 333 -16.11 6.95 12.35
CA LEU A 333 -15.69 5.61 12.77
C LEU A 333 -15.63 4.60 11.62
N PHE A 334 -16.48 4.74 10.60
CA PHE A 334 -16.61 3.73 9.53
C PHE A 334 -15.47 3.78 8.51
N MET A 335 -15.00 4.97 8.14
CA MET A 335 -13.95 5.14 7.13
C MET A 335 -12.62 4.44 7.48
N PRO A 336 -12.10 4.52 8.73
CA PRO A 336 -10.92 3.74 9.13
C PRO A 336 -11.10 2.22 8.95
N VAL A 337 -12.32 1.69 9.16
CA VAL A 337 -12.59 0.27 8.94
C VAL A 337 -12.50 -0.08 7.46
N GLU A 338 -13.03 0.76 6.57
CA GLU A 338 -12.91 0.59 5.12
C GLU A 338 -11.45 0.67 4.67
N ASN A 339 -10.70 1.66 5.14
CA ASN A 339 -9.29 1.84 4.84
C ASN A 339 -8.48 0.60 5.23
N LEU A 340 -8.68 0.08 6.44
CA LEU A 340 -7.99 -1.12 6.91
C LEU A 340 -8.34 -2.36 6.09
N ALA A 341 -9.60 -2.51 5.66
CA ALA A 341 -10.03 -3.60 4.80
C ALA A 341 -9.41 -3.52 3.39
N ALA A 342 -9.38 -2.32 2.79
CA ALA A 342 -8.74 -2.05 1.51
C ALA A 342 -7.22 -2.22 1.59
N LEU A 343 -6.61 -1.77 2.69
CA LEU A 343 -5.18 -1.92 2.92
C LEU A 343 -4.77 -3.38 2.89
N TRP A 344 -5.58 -4.28 3.46
CA TRP A 344 -5.29 -5.71 3.42
C TRP A 344 -5.20 -6.27 2.00
N THR A 345 -6.12 -5.92 1.10
CA THR A 345 -6.09 -6.40 -0.29
C THR A 345 -4.90 -5.83 -1.05
N THR A 346 -4.62 -4.53 -0.89
CA THR A 346 -3.45 -3.86 -1.47
C THR A 346 -2.13 -4.46 -0.99
N LEU A 347 -2.00 -4.72 0.32
CA LEU A 347 -0.82 -5.38 0.91
C LEU A 347 -0.62 -6.78 0.32
N GLN A 348 -1.68 -7.55 0.11
CA GLN A 348 -1.58 -8.88 -0.50
C GLN A 348 -1.05 -8.82 -1.94
N GLN A 349 -1.53 -7.88 -2.75
CA GLN A 349 -1.07 -7.66 -4.12
C GLN A 349 0.43 -7.31 -4.15
N HIS A 350 0.85 -6.35 -3.33
CA HIS A 350 2.25 -5.93 -3.25
C HIS A 350 3.17 -7.03 -2.71
N MET A 351 2.70 -7.82 -1.74
CA MET A 351 3.42 -8.99 -1.24
C MET A 351 3.64 -10.05 -2.33
N GLY A 352 2.71 -10.22 -3.27
CA GLY A 352 2.87 -11.13 -4.41
C GLY A 352 4.04 -10.73 -5.31
N SER A 353 4.16 -9.45 -5.62
CA SER A 353 5.25 -8.92 -6.45
C SER A 353 6.59 -8.96 -5.73
N LEU A 354 6.61 -8.60 -4.44
CA LEU A 354 7.83 -8.64 -3.66
C LEU A 354 8.36 -10.07 -3.48
N ARG A 355 7.49 -11.10 -3.40
CA ARG A 355 7.93 -12.51 -3.43
C ARG A 355 8.67 -12.88 -4.72
N ARG A 356 8.25 -12.34 -5.86
CA ARG A 356 8.93 -12.59 -7.15
C ARG A 356 10.30 -11.92 -7.19
N ALA A 357 10.39 -10.67 -6.74
CA ALA A 357 11.65 -9.95 -6.63
C ALA A 357 12.61 -10.60 -5.61
N GLU A 358 12.11 -11.03 -4.46
CA GLU A 358 12.89 -11.81 -3.48
C GLU A 358 13.35 -13.17 -4.04
N GLY A 359 12.57 -13.78 -4.92
CA GLY A 359 12.98 -14.98 -5.64
C GLY A 359 14.24 -14.74 -6.47
N LEU A 360 14.34 -13.58 -7.12
CA LEU A 360 15.52 -13.17 -7.88
C LEU A 360 16.73 -12.96 -6.97
N LEU A 361 16.56 -12.27 -5.83
CA LEU A 361 17.63 -12.01 -4.85
C LEU A 361 18.15 -13.27 -4.12
N ARG A 362 17.44 -14.39 -4.22
CA ARG A 362 17.82 -15.68 -3.64
C ARG A 362 18.59 -16.58 -4.60
N GLU A 363 18.64 -16.23 -5.88
CA GLU A 363 19.43 -16.97 -6.85
C GLU A 363 20.92 -16.88 -6.45
N PRO A 364 21.67 -17.98 -6.49
CA PRO A 364 23.07 -17.95 -6.08
C PRO A 364 23.88 -17.10 -7.07
N ALA A 365 24.63 -16.13 -6.54
CA ALA A 365 25.63 -15.43 -7.33
C ALA A 365 26.67 -16.43 -7.87
N ALA A 366 27.38 -16.06 -8.93
CA ALA A 366 28.37 -16.91 -9.58
C ALA A 366 29.48 -17.41 -8.61
N GLY A 367 29.67 -16.73 -7.48
CA GLY A 367 30.48 -17.25 -6.35
C GLY A 367 31.99 -17.16 -6.55
N ARG A 368 32.45 -16.26 -7.43
CA ARG A 368 33.86 -16.16 -7.87
C ARG A 368 34.47 -14.78 -7.67
N GLU A 369 33.84 -13.98 -6.81
CA GLU A 369 34.37 -12.69 -6.38
C GLU A 369 35.58 -12.91 -5.47
N GLY A 370 36.68 -12.21 -5.74
CA GLY A 370 37.90 -12.26 -4.92
C GLY A 370 38.92 -13.33 -5.30
N LEU A 371 38.71 -14.08 -6.40
CA LEU A 371 39.74 -14.95 -6.98
C LEU A 371 40.86 -14.11 -7.61
N PRO A 372 42.11 -14.60 -7.65
CA PRO A 372 43.21 -13.90 -8.32
C PRO A 372 42.96 -13.77 -9.82
N ALA A 373 43.52 -12.72 -10.43
CA ALA A 373 43.52 -12.58 -11.88
C ALA A 373 44.38 -13.67 -12.53
N LEU A 374 43.97 -14.16 -13.70
CA LEU A 374 44.74 -15.12 -14.48
C LEU A 374 46.05 -14.46 -14.95
N ALA A 375 47.19 -14.99 -14.49
CA ALA A 375 48.51 -14.57 -14.96
C ALA A 375 48.90 -15.34 -16.24
N ALA A 376 48.11 -15.21 -17.31
CA ALA A 376 48.43 -15.83 -18.59
C ALA A 376 49.59 -15.08 -19.26
N SER A 377 50.61 -15.83 -19.70
CA SER A 377 51.83 -15.30 -20.32
C SER A 377 52.22 -16.03 -21.61
N ARG A 378 51.88 -17.31 -21.75
CA ARG A 378 52.27 -18.15 -22.91
C ARG A 378 51.08 -18.58 -23.75
N GLY A 379 49.90 -18.73 -23.15
CA GLY A 379 48.69 -19.18 -23.84
C GLY A 379 48.64 -20.68 -24.08
N ASP A 380 49.24 -21.47 -23.18
CA ASP A 380 49.13 -22.93 -23.15
C ASP A 380 47.75 -23.35 -22.62
N VAL A 381 46.94 -24.06 -23.42
CA VAL A 381 45.55 -24.41 -23.05
C VAL A 381 45.37 -25.92 -23.03
N VAL A 382 44.92 -26.47 -21.89
CA VAL A 382 44.66 -27.90 -21.71
C VAL A 382 43.21 -28.13 -21.33
N PHE A 383 42.51 -28.94 -22.14
CA PHE A 383 41.23 -29.55 -21.78
C PHE A 383 41.50 -30.98 -21.31
N ASP A 384 41.19 -31.26 -20.04
CA ASP A 384 41.40 -32.56 -19.40
C ASP A 384 40.05 -33.16 -18.98
N ASP A 385 39.64 -34.17 -19.73
CA ASP A 385 38.41 -34.96 -19.57
C ASP A 385 37.14 -34.13 -19.36
N VAL A 386 36.95 -33.10 -20.20
CA VAL A 386 35.92 -32.10 -19.98
C VAL A 386 34.54 -32.61 -20.40
N HIS A 387 33.62 -32.67 -19.44
CA HIS A 387 32.19 -32.88 -19.64
C HIS A 387 31.41 -31.61 -19.35
N PHE A 388 30.36 -31.34 -20.12
CA PHE A 388 29.49 -30.18 -19.87
C PHE A 388 28.04 -30.41 -20.29
N SER A 389 27.11 -29.93 -19.47
CA SER A 389 25.67 -30.00 -19.70
C SER A 389 24.96 -28.65 -19.51
N TYR A 390 24.06 -28.29 -20.43
CA TYR A 390 23.07 -27.25 -20.18
C TYR A 390 21.82 -27.86 -19.52
N GLY A 391 21.76 -27.83 -18.18
CA GLY A 391 20.70 -28.51 -17.44
C GLY A 391 20.79 -30.02 -17.60
N ALA A 392 19.74 -30.67 -18.08
CA ALA A 392 19.72 -32.13 -18.28
C ALA A 392 20.36 -32.59 -19.60
N ARG A 393 20.74 -31.67 -20.50
CA ARG A 393 21.29 -32.01 -21.82
C ARG A 393 22.81 -31.92 -21.80
N GLU A 394 23.47 -33.06 -21.88
CA GLU A 394 24.92 -33.15 -22.08
C GLU A 394 25.31 -32.74 -23.50
N VAL A 395 26.29 -31.84 -23.61
CA VAL A 395 26.79 -31.26 -24.87
C VAL A 395 28.23 -31.69 -25.16
N LEU A 396 29.09 -31.71 -24.13
CA LEU A 396 30.47 -32.16 -24.25
C LEU A 396 30.68 -33.43 -23.43
N ARG A 397 31.38 -34.41 -24.01
CA ARG A 397 31.58 -35.75 -23.45
C ARG A 397 33.07 -36.10 -23.46
N GLY A 398 33.74 -35.95 -22.32
CA GLY A 398 35.14 -36.35 -22.13
C GLY A 398 36.11 -35.71 -23.12
N VAL A 399 35.97 -34.41 -23.38
CA VAL A 399 36.81 -33.70 -24.36
C VAL A 399 38.22 -33.52 -23.82
N ARG A 400 39.21 -33.98 -24.60
CA ARG A 400 40.64 -33.96 -24.25
C ARG A 400 41.47 -33.42 -25.40
N PHE A 401 42.14 -32.28 -25.21
CA PHE A 401 43.11 -31.75 -26.18
C PHE A 401 44.03 -30.73 -25.52
N HIS A 402 45.16 -30.46 -26.18
CA HIS A 402 46.18 -29.51 -25.75
C HIS A 402 46.48 -28.57 -26.91
N ILE A 403 46.39 -27.25 -26.68
CA ILE A 403 46.78 -26.19 -27.61
C ILE A 403 48.07 -25.58 -27.09
N ARG A 404 49.14 -25.66 -27.88
CA ARG A 404 50.46 -25.14 -27.51
C ARG A 404 50.54 -23.62 -27.72
N PRO A 405 51.45 -22.93 -26.99
CA PRO A 405 51.74 -21.52 -27.23
C PRO A 405 52.04 -21.22 -28.71
N GLY A 406 51.32 -20.25 -29.28
CA GLY A 406 51.46 -19.83 -30.67
C GLY A 406 50.82 -20.75 -31.72
N GLU A 407 50.13 -21.80 -31.30
CA GLU A 407 49.41 -22.72 -32.19
C GLU A 407 48.06 -22.12 -32.64
N HIS A 408 47.76 -22.23 -33.94
CA HIS A 408 46.47 -21.83 -34.50
C HIS A 408 45.60 -23.07 -34.76
N VAL A 409 44.53 -23.22 -33.96
CA VAL A 409 43.62 -24.37 -34.04
C VAL A 409 42.27 -23.95 -34.59
N ALA A 410 41.74 -24.73 -35.53
CA ALA A 410 40.40 -24.55 -36.09
C ALA A 410 39.43 -25.61 -35.55
N ILE A 411 38.29 -25.17 -35.00
CA ILE A 411 37.22 -26.07 -34.50
C ILE A 411 36.15 -26.21 -35.59
N VAL A 412 36.01 -27.40 -36.16
CA VAL A 412 35.11 -27.67 -37.30
C VAL A 412 34.09 -28.76 -36.94
N GLY A 413 32.88 -28.66 -37.49
CA GLY A 413 31.83 -29.66 -37.27
C GLY A 413 30.41 -29.15 -37.56
N PRO A 414 29.39 -30.02 -37.59
CA PRO A 414 28.00 -29.64 -37.89
C PRO A 414 27.40 -28.70 -36.83
N SER A 415 26.29 -28.03 -37.16
CA SER A 415 25.56 -27.20 -36.19
C SER A 415 25.12 -28.04 -34.99
N GLY A 416 25.27 -27.50 -33.78
CA GLY A 416 24.94 -28.22 -32.54
C GLY A 416 26.03 -29.16 -31.99
N ALA A 417 27.19 -29.28 -32.65
CA ALA A 417 28.31 -30.11 -32.17
C ALA A 417 29.05 -29.60 -30.91
N GLY A 418 28.57 -28.54 -30.25
CA GLY A 418 29.20 -28.00 -29.03
C GLY A 418 30.37 -27.04 -29.25
N LYS A 419 30.63 -26.59 -30.48
CA LYS A 419 31.75 -25.68 -30.82
C LYS A 419 31.70 -24.35 -30.05
N THR A 420 30.53 -23.70 -30.02
CA THR A 420 30.33 -22.45 -29.25
C THR A 420 30.51 -22.71 -27.76
N THR A 421 29.99 -23.83 -27.25
CA THR A 421 30.14 -24.23 -25.84
C THR A 421 31.59 -24.44 -25.42
N LEU A 422 32.42 -25.00 -26.30
CA LEU A 422 33.87 -25.12 -26.09
C LEU A 422 34.54 -23.75 -25.89
N LEU A 423 34.18 -22.79 -26.75
CA LEU A 423 34.69 -21.42 -26.65
C LEU A 423 34.16 -20.71 -25.39
N ASP A 424 32.89 -20.88 -25.05
CA ASP A 424 32.31 -20.28 -23.84
C ASP A 424 32.96 -20.83 -22.56
N LEU A 425 33.32 -22.13 -22.54
CA LEU A 425 34.05 -22.74 -21.42
C LEU A 425 35.50 -22.23 -21.34
N LEU A 426 36.18 -22.09 -22.48
CA LEU A 426 37.53 -21.53 -22.53
C LEU A 426 37.55 -20.06 -22.07
N ALA A 427 36.52 -19.29 -22.44
CA ALA A 427 36.32 -17.92 -21.98
C ALA A 427 35.86 -17.82 -20.51
N GLY A 428 35.73 -18.94 -19.80
CA GLY A 428 35.33 -18.98 -18.39
C GLY A 428 33.87 -18.58 -18.14
N LEU A 429 33.04 -18.46 -19.18
CA LEU A 429 31.62 -18.08 -19.09
C LEU A 429 30.77 -19.19 -18.46
N TYR A 430 31.22 -20.44 -18.59
CA TYR A 430 30.67 -21.61 -17.91
C TYR A 430 31.77 -22.40 -17.20
N GLN A 431 31.37 -23.23 -16.25
CA GLN A 431 32.24 -24.23 -15.64
C GLN A 431 31.92 -25.62 -16.19
N PRO A 432 32.94 -26.45 -16.45
CA PRO A 432 32.72 -27.84 -16.83
C PRO A 432 32.00 -28.58 -15.70
N THR A 433 31.12 -29.52 -16.06
CA THR A 433 30.40 -30.37 -15.10
C THR A 433 31.31 -31.45 -14.51
N ALA A 434 32.30 -31.91 -15.30
CA ALA A 434 33.40 -32.75 -14.85
C ALA A 434 34.65 -32.48 -15.71
N GLY A 435 35.83 -32.86 -15.21
CA GLY A 435 37.12 -32.53 -15.83
C GLY A 435 37.63 -31.15 -15.43
N CYS A 436 38.72 -30.70 -16.05
CA CYS A 436 39.29 -29.37 -15.80
C CYS A 436 39.83 -28.72 -17.08
N ILE A 437 39.80 -27.39 -17.10
CA ILE A 437 40.43 -26.57 -18.15
C ILE A 437 41.52 -25.74 -17.50
N ARG A 438 42.72 -25.74 -18.08
CA ARG A 438 43.88 -25.01 -17.56
C ARG A 438 44.43 -24.07 -18.63
N ILE A 439 44.83 -22.88 -18.21
CA ILE A 439 45.61 -21.92 -19.01
C ILE A 439 46.93 -21.67 -18.30
N ASP A 440 48.04 -21.92 -18.99
CA ASP A 440 49.41 -21.84 -18.44
C ASP A 440 49.56 -22.62 -17.12
N GLY A 441 48.93 -23.79 -17.05
CA GLY A 441 48.91 -24.67 -15.87
C GLY A 441 47.96 -24.25 -14.75
N THR A 442 47.33 -23.07 -14.83
CA THR A 442 46.38 -22.57 -13.83
C THR A 442 44.97 -23.01 -14.18
N ALA A 443 44.24 -23.63 -13.23
CA ALA A 443 42.87 -24.06 -13.47
C ALA A 443 41.93 -22.86 -13.62
N LEU A 444 41.09 -22.88 -14.66
CA LEU A 444 40.12 -21.82 -14.91
C LEU A 444 39.06 -21.71 -13.80
N ALA A 445 38.93 -22.69 -12.90
CA ALA A 445 38.06 -22.64 -11.73
C ALA A 445 38.61 -21.75 -10.59
N ASP A 446 39.92 -21.53 -10.53
CA ASP A 446 40.60 -20.86 -9.42
C ASP A 446 40.92 -19.38 -9.70
N VAL A 447 40.50 -18.86 -10.87
CA VAL A 447 40.80 -17.49 -11.32
C VAL A 447 39.54 -16.64 -11.48
N ALA A 448 39.71 -15.32 -11.38
CA ALA A 448 38.61 -14.38 -11.57
C ALA A 448 38.06 -14.43 -13.00
N PRO A 449 36.72 -14.45 -13.20
CA PRO A 449 36.11 -14.44 -14.53
C PRO A 449 36.41 -13.19 -15.37
N SER A 450 36.85 -12.10 -14.75
CA SER A 450 37.21 -10.83 -15.42
C SER A 450 38.63 -10.81 -16.00
N SER A 451 39.36 -11.93 -15.93
CA SER A 451 40.78 -12.01 -16.31
C SER A 451 40.99 -12.22 -17.81
#